data_AF-A0A3C1W4W8-F1
#
_entry.id   AF-A0A3C1W4W8-F1
#
_cell.length_a   1.000
_cell.length_b   1.000
_cell.length_c   1.000
_cell.angle_alpha   90.00
_cell.angle_beta   90.00
_cell.angle_gamma   90.00
#
_symmetry.space_group_name_H-M   'P 1'
#
loop_
_entity.id
_entity.type
_entity.pdbx_description
1 polymer ?
#
loop_
_entity_poly.entity_id
_entity_poly.type
_entity_poly.pdbx_seq_one_letter_code
_entity_poly.pdbx_strand_id
1 'polypeptide(L)'
;MCNLASWPGLARCSKAYGLSPQGLAESLKDHNPIDRLAPLAKAQVPIFHIHGDKDRVVPLEANSGIVSERYAKLGGNMTLKIIKNQGHNMWSGWFEDKDLLAFILQHAIRLKE
;
A
#
# COMPACT_ATOMS: atom_id res chain seq x y z
N MET A 1 -2.80 -2.91 2.56
CA MET A 1 -3.69 -1.91 3.22
C MET A 1 -2.92 -0.61 3.32
N CYS A 2 -3.45 0.47 2.74
CA CYS A 2 -2.76 1.77 2.74
C CYS A 2 -3.70 2.96 3.08
N ASN A 3 -4.99 2.71 3.27
CA ASN A 3 -5.95 3.76 3.53
C ASN A 3 -6.79 3.47 4.78
N LEU A 4 -6.54 4.21 5.86
CA LEU A 4 -7.19 4.02 7.16
C LEU A 4 -8.71 4.25 7.10
N ALA A 5 -9.18 5.11 6.18
CA ALA A 5 -10.60 5.34 5.96
C ALA A 5 -11.30 4.16 5.28
N SER A 6 -10.56 3.32 4.53
CA SER A 6 -11.09 2.15 3.84
C SER A 6 -11.03 0.90 4.71
N TRP A 7 -9.84 0.52 5.19
CA TRP A 7 -9.64 -0.65 6.04
C TRP A 7 -8.57 -0.34 7.09
N PRO A 8 -8.74 -0.76 8.37
CA PRO A 8 -9.93 -1.36 8.94
C PRO A 8 -11.06 -0.35 9.25
N GLY A 9 -10.93 0.90 8.79
CA GLY A 9 -11.89 1.98 9.04
C GLY A 9 -11.54 2.80 10.28
N LEU A 10 -11.94 4.07 10.28
CA LEU A 10 -11.53 5.05 11.30
C LEU A 10 -11.96 4.65 12.71
N ALA A 11 -13.15 4.06 12.85
CA ALA A 11 -13.63 3.58 14.14
C ALA A 11 -12.67 2.56 14.78
N ARG A 12 -12.20 1.58 14.00
CA ARG A 12 -11.25 0.56 14.48
C ARG A 12 -9.84 1.11 14.65
N CYS A 13 -9.41 2.03 13.79
CA CYS A 13 -8.05 2.60 13.85
C CYS A 13 -7.86 3.59 15.00
N SER A 14 -8.88 4.41 15.28
CA SER A 14 -8.78 5.60 16.15
C SER A 14 -8.08 5.36 17.49
N LYS A 15 -8.41 4.26 18.17
CA LYS A 15 -7.79 3.87 19.44
C LYS A 15 -6.27 3.69 19.35
N ALA A 16 -5.74 3.13 18.25
CA ALA A 16 -4.30 2.94 18.06
C ALA A 16 -3.56 4.28 17.89
N TYR A 17 -4.27 5.33 17.48
CA TYR A 17 -3.74 6.69 17.36
C TYR A 17 -4.00 7.53 18.62
N GLY A 18 -4.63 6.97 19.65
CA GLY A 18 -5.01 7.72 20.85
C GLY A 18 -6.08 8.80 20.59
N LEU A 19 -6.85 8.66 19.51
CA LEU A 19 -7.86 9.63 19.07
C LEU A 19 -9.27 9.04 19.10
N SER A 20 -10.29 9.91 19.05
CA SER A 20 -11.64 9.50 18.69
C SER A 20 -11.74 9.25 17.17
N PRO A 21 -12.75 8.52 16.68
CA PRO A 21 -12.96 8.35 15.23
C PRO A 21 -13.08 9.69 14.50
N GLN A 22 -13.75 10.67 15.12
CA GLN A 22 -13.88 12.03 14.59
C GLN A 22 -12.54 12.76 14.57
N GLY A 23 -11.78 12.72 15.67
CA GLY A 23 -10.46 13.36 15.74
C GLY A 23 -9.46 12.75 14.75
N LEU A 24 -9.50 11.44 14.54
CA LEU A 24 -8.70 10.78 13.49
C LEU A 24 -9.16 11.17 12.09
N ALA A 25 -10.46 11.39 11.86
CA ALA A 25 -10.94 11.89 10.57
C ALA A 25 -10.42 13.29 10.27
N GLU A 26 -10.41 14.17 11.26
CA GLU A 26 -9.94 15.56 11.15
C GLU A 26 -8.43 15.66 10.91
N SER A 27 -7.66 14.78 11.53
CA SER A 27 -6.19 14.67 11.38
C SER A 27 -5.76 13.60 10.37
N LEU A 28 -6.67 13.08 9.55
CA LEU A 28 -6.41 11.88 8.74
C LEU A 28 -5.21 12.05 7.81
N LYS A 29 -5.04 13.23 7.22
CA LYS A 29 -3.92 13.53 6.31
C LYS A 29 -2.53 13.34 6.96
N ASP A 30 -2.43 13.52 8.27
CA ASP A 30 -1.18 13.39 9.03
C ASP A 30 -0.85 11.93 9.37
N HIS A 31 -1.84 11.03 9.24
CA HIS A 31 -1.74 9.64 9.66
C HIS A 31 -1.89 8.64 8.52
N ASN A 32 -2.63 9.00 7.47
CA ASN A 32 -3.04 8.07 6.43
C ASN A 32 -1.90 7.80 5.43
N PRO A 33 -1.51 6.53 5.19
CA PRO A 33 -0.38 6.24 4.31
C PRO A 33 -0.52 6.80 2.88
N ILE A 34 -1.73 6.80 2.30
CA ILE A 34 -2.00 7.37 0.96
C ILE A 34 -1.78 8.89 0.87
N ASP A 35 -1.78 9.61 2.00
CA ASP A 35 -1.57 11.06 2.07
C ASP A 35 -0.10 11.42 2.36
N ARG A 36 0.72 10.42 2.71
CA ARG A 36 2.10 10.60 3.17
C ARG A 36 3.14 10.04 2.20
N LEU A 37 2.80 10.01 0.92
CA LEU A 37 3.63 9.43 -0.14
C LEU A 37 4.79 10.34 -0.60
N ALA A 38 4.66 11.67 -0.44
CA ALA A 38 5.63 12.63 -0.96
C ALA A 38 7.07 12.45 -0.43
N PRO A 39 7.31 12.19 0.87
CA PRO A 39 8.66 11.90 1.36
C PRO A 39 9.30 10.67 0.72
N LEU A 40 8.51 9.61 0.48
CA LEU A 40 8.98 8.38 -0.16
C LEU A 40 9.37 8.64 -1.63
N ALA A 41 8.53 9.38 -2.35
CA ALA A 41 8.79 9.74 -3.75
C ALA A 41 10.05 10.62 -3.88
N LYS A 42 10.22 11.59 -2.96
CA LYS A 42 11.44 12.42 -2.90
C LYS A 42 12.70 11.59 -2.66
N ALA A 43 12.59 10.55 -1.83
CA ALA A 43 13.68 9.61 -1.57
C ALA A 43 13.82 8.52 -2.63
N GLN A 44 13.01 8.56 -3.71
CA GLN A 44 13.01 7.58 -4.80
C GLN A 44 12.87 6.12 -4.29
N VAL A 45 12.04 5.93 -3.25
CA VAL A 45 11.80 4.60 -2.70
C VAL A 45 11.04 3.76 -3.74
N PRO A 46 11.58 2.62 -4.20
CA PRO A 46 10.84 1.74 -5.10
C PRO A 46 9.74 1.00 -4.31
N ILE A 47 8.55 0.87 -4.89
CA ILE A 47 7.41 0.18 -4.27
C ILE A 47 6.94 -0.97 -5.18
N PHE A 48 6.66 -2.14 -4.60
CA PHE A 48 6.05 -3.26 -5.30
C PHE A 48 4.83 -3.76 -4.52
N HIS A 49 3.65 -3.73 -5.11
CA HIS A 49 2.43 -4.31 -4.57
C HIS A 49 1.91 -5.42 -5.46
N ILE A 50 1.47 -6.52 -4.85
CA ILE A 50 0.59 -7.52 -5.47
C ILE A 50 -0.80 -7.34 -4.85
N HIS A 51 -1.85 -7.32 -5.67
CA HIS A 51 -3.22 -7.08 -5.20
C HIS A 51 -4.24 -7.86 -6.05
N GLY A 52 -5.23 -8.50 -5.43
CA GLY A 52 -6.30 -9.21 -6.14
C GLY A 52 -7.42 -8.30 -6.66
N ASP A 53 -7.85 -8.48 -7.91
CA ASP A 53 -8.90 -7.67 -8.55
C ASP A 53 -10.30 -7.74 -7.88
N LYS A 54 -10.50 -8.68 -6.95
CA LYS A 54 -11.77 -8.92 -6.25
C LYS A 54 -11.61 -8.87 -4.73
N ASP A 55 -10.58 -8.19 -4.21
CA ASP A 55 -10.43 -7.99 -2.78
C ASP A 55 -11.55 -7.09 -2.24
N ARG A 56 -12.51 -7.69 -1.52
CA ARG A 56 -13.62 -6.99 -0.88
C ARG A 56 -13.30 -6.52 0.55
N VAL A 57 -12.22 -7.03 1.15
CA VAL A 57 -11.79 -6.66 2.51
C VAL A 57 -10.94 -5.39 2.47
N VAL A 58 -10.03 -5.32 1.50
CA VAL A 58 -9.15 -4.19 1.25
C VAL A 58 -9.29 -3.78 -0.22
N PRO A 59 -10.34 -3.02 -0.59
CA PRO A 59 -10.65 -2.68 -1.99
C PRO A 59 -9.46 -2.06 -2.72
N LEU A 60 -9.19 -2.54 -3.93
CA LEU A 60 -8.05 -2.16 -4.77
C LEU A 60 -7.99 -0.65 -4.98
N GLU A 61 -9.08 -0.05 -5.45
CA GLU A 61 -9.18 1.35 -5.83
C GLU A 61 -8.90 2.27 -4.64
N ALA A 62 -9.45 1.92 -3.48
CA ALA A 62 -9.29 2.69 -2.25
C ALA A 62 -7.94 2.50 -1.56
N ASN A 63 -7.11 1.53 -1.99
CA ASN A 63 -5.83 1.18 -1.39
C ASN A 63 -4.68 1.19 -2.41
N SER A 64 -4.30 0.04 -2.96
CA SER A 64 -3.10 -0.04 -3.81
C SER A 64 -3.24 0.76 -5.10
N GLY A 65 -4.46 0.86 -5.66
CA GLY A 65 -4.76 1.67 -6.84
C GLY A 65 -4.48 3.15 -6.61
N ILE A 66 -5.08 3.76 -5.57
CA ILE A 66 -4.84 5.17 -5.25
C ILE A 66 -3.38 5.46 -4.85
N VAL A 67 -2.68 4.50 -4.22
CA VAL A 67 -1.22 4.63 -3.99
C VAL A 67 -0.50 4.72 -5.32
N SER A 68 -0.75 3.79 -6.25
CA SER A 68 -0.09 3.77 -7.57
C SER A 68 -0.30 5.07 -8.33
N GLU A 69 -1.53 5.58 -8.36
CA GLU A 69 -1.87 6.83 -9.05
C GLU A 69 -1.16 8.05 -8.43
N ARG A 70 -1.26 8.20 -7.10
CA ARG A 70 -0.67 9.34 -6.40
C ARG A 70 0.85 9.29 -6.40
N TYR A 71 1.44 8.10 -6.28
CA TYR A 71 2.89 7.93 -6.27
C TYR A 71 3.51 8.30 -7.62
N ALA A 72 2.88 7.88 -8.72
CA ALA A 72 3.28 8.27 -10.07
C ALA A 72 3.24 9.80 -10.28
N LYS A 73 2.17 10.46 -9.80
CA LYS A 73 2.05 11.94 -9.84
C LYS A 73 3.15 12.67 -9.06
N LEU A 74 3.72 12.03 -8.05
CA LEU A 74 4.82 12.55 -7.23
C LEU A 74 6.20 12.20 -7.81
N GLY A 75 6.27 11.53 -8.97
CA GLY A 75 7.53 11.09 -9.58
C GLY A 75 8.14 9.85 -8.92
N GLY A 76 7.37 9.12 -8.12
CA GLY A 76 7.78 7.86 -7.51
C GLY A 76 7.62 6.67 -8.45
N ASN A 77 8.50 5.68 -8.32
CA ASN A 77 8.42 4.43 -9.09
C ASN A 77 7.71 3.32 -8.29
N MET A 78 6.61 2.80 -8.83
CA MET A 78 5.86 1.71 -8.22
C MET A 78 5.42 0.69 -9.27
N THR A 79 5.54 -0.58 -8.92
CA THR A 79 4.87 -1.69 -9.62
C THR A 79 3.63 -2.12 -8.86
N LEU A 80 2.47 -2.15 -9.53
CA LEU A 80 1.23 -2.72 -9.02
C LEU A 80 0.82 -3.92 -9.87
N LYS A 81 1.06 -5.13 -9.38
CA LYS A 81 0.66 -6.37 -10.03
C LYS A 81 -0.74 -6.78 -9.59
N ILE A 82 -1.71 -6.63 -10.50
CA ILE A 82 -3.11 -6.99 -10.25
C ILE A 82 -3.33 -8.44 -10.65
N ILE A 83 -3.77 -9.27 -9.71
CA ILE A 83 -4.04 -10.69 -9.96
C ILE A 83 -5.53 -10.90 -10.20
N LYS A 84 -5.86 -11.43 -11.38
CA LYS A 84 -7.24 -11.71 -11.80
C LYS A 84 -7.88 -12.81 -10.97
N ASN A 85 -9.16 -12.64 -10.66
CA ASN A 85 -9.99 -13.57 -9.88
C ASN A 85 -9.52 -13.83 -8.46
N GLN A 86 -8.75 -12.93 -7.86
CA GLN A 86 -8.25 -13.10 -6.50
C GLN A 86 -8.74 -12.00 -5.57
N GLY A 87 -8.94 -12.35 -4.29
CA GLY A 87 -9.36 -11.41 -3.25
C GLY A 87 -8.46 -11.51 -2.02
N HIS A 88 -9.02 -11.23 -0.83
CA HIS A 88 -8.29 -11.33 0.44
C HIS A 88 -8.20 -12.78 0.94
N ASN A 89 -7.28 -13.56 0.37
CA ASN A 89 -7.19 -15.00 0.66
C ASN A 89 -5.73 -15.48 0.77
N MET A 90 -5.56 -16.78 1.00
CA MET A 90 -4.26 -17.45 1.13
C MET A 90 -3.84 -18.18 -0.16
N TRP A 91 -4.15 -17.62 -1.33
CA TRP A 91 -3.71 -18.21 -2.60
C TRP A 91 -2.17 -18.30 -2.66
N SER A 92 -1.63 -19.45 -3.08
CA SER A 92 -0.18 -19.70 -3.02
C SER A 92 0.64 -18.71 -3.86
N GLY A 93 0.07 -18.18 -4.94
CA GLY A 93 0.73 -17.21 -5.81
C GLY A 93 1.12 -15.90 -5.14
N TRP A 94 0.56 -15.55 -3.97
CA TRP A 94 1.06 -14.41 -3.18
C TRP A 94 2.48 -14.63 -2.65
N PHE A 95 2.85 -15.90 -2.40
CA PHE A 95 4.11 -16.29 -1.77
C PHE A 95 5.16 -16.78 -2.78
N GLU A 96 4.71 -17.16 -3.98
CA GLU A 96 5.55 -17.75 -5.04
C GLU A 96 5.86 -16.77 -6.18
N ASP A 97 5.51 -15.49 -6.02
CA ASP A 97 5.64 -14.50 -7.08
C ASP A 97 7.12 -14.20 -7.40
N LYS A 98 7.55 -14.63 -8.59
CA LYS A 98 8.93 -14.45 -9.05
C LYS A 98 9.32 -12.98 -9.27
N ASP A 99 8.36 -12.12 -9.63
CA ASP A 99 8.64 -10.70 -9.86
C ASP A 99 8.87 -9.98 -8.54
N LEU A 100 8.11 -10.33 -7.49
CA LEU A 100 8.35 -9.87 -6.13
C LEU A 100 9.71 -10.34 -5.61
N LEU A 101 10.08 -11.61 -5.84
CA LEU A 101 11.40 -12.10 -5.47
C LEU A 101 12.51 -11.33 -6.19
N ALA A 102 12.38 -11.12 -7.50
CA ALA A 102 13.34 -10.34 -8.28
C ALA A 102 13.46 -8.89 -7.76
N PHE A 103 12.33 -8.24 -7.48
CA PHE A 103 12.29 -6.91 -6.89
C PHE A 103 13.03 -6.84 -5.56
N ILE A 104 12.80 -7.81 -4.66
CA ILE A 104 13.49 -7.88 -3.37
C ILE A 104 15.00 -8.06 -3.58
N LEU A 105 15.42 -9.00 -4.43
CA LEU A 105 16.84 -9.25 -4.70
C LEU A 105 17.55 -8.01 -5.27
N GLN A 106 16.88 -7.29 -6.17
CA GLN A 106 17.39 -6.06 -6.78
C GLN A 106 17.62 -4.94 -5.77
N HIS A 107 16.76 -4.81 -4.75
CA HIS A 107 16.76 -3.66 -3.84
C HIS A 107 17.28 -3.94 -2.42
N ALA A 108 17.32 -5.19 -1.99
CA ALA A 108 17.74 -5.58 -0.63
C ALA A 108 19.22 -6.00 -0.55
N ILE A 109 19.77 -6.52 -1.64
CA ILE A 109 21.17 -6.94 -1.67
C ILE A 109 22.03 -5.72 -1.98
N ARG A 110 22.72 -5.17 -0.97
CA ARG A 110 23.93 -4.38 -1.26
C ARG A 110 24.97 -5.38 -1.75
N LEU A 111 25.24 -5.38 -3.06
CA LEU A 111 26.49 -5.97 -3.53
C LEU A 111 27.61 -5.20 -2.83
N LYS A 112 28.36 -5.89 -1.98
CA LYS A 112 29.62 -5.35 -1.46
C LYS A 112 30.53 -5.21 -2.67
N GLU A 113 30.83 -3.97 -3.05
CA GLU A 113 32.04 -3.67 -3.84
C GLU A 113 33.28 -3.91 -2.99
#